data_AF-A0A853DPV1-F1
#
_entry.id   AF-A0A853DPV1-F1
#
_cell.length_a   1.000
_cell.length_b   1.000
_cell.length_c   1.000
_cell.angle_alpha   90.00
_cell.angle_beta   90.00
_cell.angle_gamma   90.00
#
_symmetry.space_group_name_H-M   'P 1'
#
loop_
_entity.id
_entity.type
_entity.pdbx_description
1 polymer ?
#
loop_
_entity_poly.entity_id
_entity_poly.type
_entity_poly.pdbx_seq_one_letter_code
_entity_poly.pdbx_strand_id
1 'polypeptide(L)'
;MDQAPDLDAEAAKIVADAEAAAREAEGLLDELERRVESGDAGVTRDEVEAAEKNRNWLQKLIVGAKTRAEDLREQNRLAKLTNLRDRVLAEAPADGAGLLAQLQALRAASLEVVKLADKASADTRGWVSEALALDVPDKGVISPAHAGLGVSAAGDVLVDDVVVRPVDAKSLFRLLFFEVQNGFLPTPDESSVLAAFDIARDMGKATK
;
A
#
# COMPACT_ATOMS: atom_id res chain seq x y z
N MET A 1 -8.10 -15.35 -25.05
CA MET A 1 -7.37 -14.11 -24.73
C MET A 1 -5.99 -14.30 -25.31
N ASP A 2 -5.73 -13.71 -26.48
CA ASP A 2 -4.38 -13.70 -27.03
C ASP A 2 -3.53 -12.79 -26.14
N GLN A 3 -2.46 -13.35 -25.56
CA GLN A 3 -1.47 -12.54 -24.87
C GLN A 3 -0.87 -11.57 -25.89
N ALA A 4 -0.90 -10.28 -25.59
CA ALA A 4 -0.18 -9.30 -26.39
C ALA A 4 1.30 -9.74 -26.49
N PRO A 5 1.93 -9.62 -27.67
CA PRO A 5 3.30 -10.06 -27.86
C PRO A 5 4.24 -9.33 -26.88
N ASP A 6 5.15 -10.09 -26.28
CA ASP A 6 6.19 -9.54 -25.40
C ASP A 6 7.23 -8.81 -26.26
N LEU A 7 7.01 -7.51 -26.43
CA LEU A 7 7.88 -6.63 -27.22
C LEU A 7 9.31 -6.57 -26.66
N ASP A 8 9.53 -6.86 -25.37
CA ASP A 8 10.88 -6.91 -24.79
C ASP A 8 11.61 -8.17 -25.28
N ALA A 9 10.91 -9.31 -25.37
CA ALA A 9 11.45 -10.54 -25.93
C ALA A 9 11.71 -10.42 -27.45
N GLU A 10 10.83 -9.75 -28.18
CA GLU A 10 11.02 -9.47 -29.61
C GLU A 10 12.23 -8.56 -29.85
N ALA A 11 12.37 -7.49 -29.06
CA ALA A 11 13.53 -6.59 -29.11
C ALA A 11 14.85 -7.34 -28.83
N ALA A 12 14.86 -8.24 -27.85
CA ALA A 12 16.03 -9.07 -27.54
C ALA A 12 16.39 -10.01 -28.70
N LYS A 13 15.39 -10.64 -29.32
CA LYS A 13 15.59 -11.54 -30.46
C LYS A 13 16.18 -10.83 -31.67
N ILE A 14 15.68 -9.65 -32.03
CA ILE A 14 16.17 -8.87 -33.19
C ILE A 14 17.66 -8.56 -33.07
N VAL A 15 18.13 -8.17 -31.87
CA VAL A 15 19.55 -7.91 -31.63
C VAL A 15 20.36 -9.21 -31.68
N ALA A 16 19.87 -10.27 -31.02
CA ALA A 16 20.56 -11.56 -30.99
C ALA A 16 20.75 -12.17 -32.39
N ASP A 17 19.72 -12.10 -33.25
CA ASP A 17 19.78 -12.61 -34.63
C ASP A 17 20.80 -11.81 -35.47
N ALA A 18 20.85 -10.48 -35.31
CA ALA A 18 21.82 -9.62 -35.99
C ALA A 18 23.26 -9.87 -35.52
N GLU A 19 23.47 -10.07 -34.21
CA GLU A 19 24.78 -10.37 -33.63
C GLU A 19 25.26 -11.79 -33.96
N ALA A 20 24.35 -12.76 -34.12
CA ALA A 20 24.70 -14.09 -34.60
C ALA A 20 25.19 -14.04 -36.05
N ALA A 21 24.45 -13.37 -36.94
CA ALA A 21 24.82 -13.24 -38.34
C ALA A 21 26.17 -12.51 -38.53
N ALA A 22 26.45 -11.46 -37.74
CA ALA A 22 27.73 -10.77 -37.81
C ALA A 22 28.90 -11.64 -37.35
N ARG A 23 28.73 -12.44 -36.29
CA ARG A 23 29.75 -13.38 -35.81
C ARG A 23 30.06 -14.45 -36.86
N GLU A 24 29.06 -14.95 -37.57
CA GLU A 24 29.27 -15.89 -38.68
C GLU A 24 30.11 -15.27 -39.80
N ALA A 25 29.84 -14.01 -40.16
CA ALA A 25 30.62 -13.31 -41.18
C ALA A 25 32.05 -12.96 -40.74
N GLU A 26 32.26 -12.61 -39.47
CA GLU A 26 33.61 -12.44 -38.92
C GLU A 26 34.39 -13.76 -38.95
N GLY A 27 33.78 -14.88 -38.56
CA GLY A 27 34.42 -16.19 -38.64
C GLY A 27 34.80 -16.61 -40.07
N LEU A 28 33.98 -16.25 -41.07
CA LEU A 28 34.32 -16.47 -42.48
C LEU A 28 35.51 -15.62 -42.94
N LEU A 29 35.59 -14.37 -42.50
CA LEU A 29 36.71 -13.49 -42.84
C LEU A 29 38.01 -13.98 -42.19
N ASP A 30 37.98 -14.31 -40.90
CA ASP A 30 39.13 -14.85 -40.16
C ASP A 30 39.68 -16.14 -40.81
N GLU A 31 38.80 -17.00 -41.32
CA GLU A 31 39.20 -18.21 -42.03
C GLU A 31 39.85 -17.91 -43.38
N LEU A 32 39.31 -16.96 -44.14
CA LEU A 32 39.91 -16.53 -45.40
C LEU A 32 41.29 -15.88 -45.19
N GLU A 33 41.42 -15.01 -44.18
CA GLU A 33 42.69 -14.38 -43.82
C GLU A 33 43.74 -15.43 -43.44
N ARG A 34 43.39 -16.41 -42.60
CA ARG A 34 44.28 -17.51 -42.22
C ARG A 34 44.74 -18.33 -43.43
N ARG A 35 43.84 -18.61 -44.38
CA ARG A 35 44.17 -19.34 -45.60
C ARG A 35 45.13 -18.54 -46.49
N VAL A 36 44.91 -17.24 -46.63
CA VAL A 36 45.83 -16.32 -47.35
C VAL A 36 47.21 -16.31 -46.70
N GLU A 37 47.29 -16.18 -45.36
CA GLU A 37 48.55 -16.22 -44.60
C GLU A 37 49.30 -17.54 -44.78
N SER A 38 48.58 -18.66 -44.90
CA SER A 38 49.15 -19.98 -45.15
C SER A 38 49.65 -20.20 -46.58
N GLY A 39 49.42 -19.23 -47.49
CA GLY A 39 49.80 -19.32 -48.90
C GLY A 39 48.85 -20.14 -49.76
N ASP A 40 47.58 -20.29 -49.35
CA ASP A 40 46.57 -20.99 -50.14
C ASP A 40 46.24 -20.21 -51.43
N ALA A 41 46.77 -20.69 -52.55
CA ALA A 41 46.54 -20.11 -53.88
C ALA A 41 45.09 -20.22 -54.37
N GLY A 42 44.24 -20.99 -53.66
CA GLY A 42 42.82 -21.12 -53.94
C GLY A 42 41.97 -19.96 -53.40
N VAL A 43 42.51 -19.10 -52.52
CA VAL A 43 41.79 -17.91 -52.06
C VAL A 43 42.03 -16.75 -53.02
N THR A 44 40.94 -16.20 -53.53
CA THR A 44 40.98 -15.05 -54.43
C THR A 44 40.81 -13.75 -53.66
N ARG A 45 41.38 -12.66 -54.21
CA ARG A 45 41.16 -11.31 -53.68
C ARG A 45 39.68 -10.93 -53.66
N ASP A 46 38.93 -11.36 -54.67
CA ASP A 46 37.50 -11.06 -54.80
C ASP A 46 36.68 -11.70 -53.66
N GLU A 47 37.07 -12.90 -53.20
CA GLU A 47 36.44 -13.56 -52.05
C GLU A 47 36.68 -12.81 -50.74
N VAL A 48 37.90 -12.32 -50.52
CA VAL A 48 38.24 -11.50 -49.34
C VAL A 48 37.47 -10.18 -49.37
N GLU A 49 37.47 -9.47 -50.50
CA GLU A 49 36.72 -8.21 -50.64
C GLU A 49 35.20 -8.41 -50.46
N ALA A 50 34.65 -9.55 -50.90
CA ALA A 50 33.25 -9.90 -50.69
C ALA A 50 32.94 -10.16 -49.21
N ALA A 51 33.81 -10.89 -48.50
CA ALA A 51 33.67 -11.16 -47.08
C ALA A 51 33.75 -9.87 -46.24
N GLU A 52 34.69 -8.96 -46.55
CA GLU A 52 34.80 -7.65 -45.91
C GLU A 52 33.53 -6.79 -46.11
N LYS A 53 33.02 -6.73 -47.35
CA LYS A 53 31.77 -6.01 -47.66
C LYS A 53 30.59 -6.59 -46.88
N ASN A 54 30.50 -7.92 -46.78
CA ASN A 54 29.46 -8.61 -46.02
C ASN A 54 29.54 -8.28 -44.51
N ARG A 55 30.74 -8.37 -43.92
CA ARG A 55 30.99 -7.98 -42.52
C ARG A 55 30.57 -6.53 -42.26
N ASN A 56 31.02 -5.60 -43.11
CA ASN A 56 30.70 -4.18 -42.97
C ASN A 56 29.19 -3.90 -43.06
N TRP A 57 28.47 -4.62 -43.91
CA TRP A 57 27.02 -4.53 -44.00
C TRP A 57 26.32 -5.08 -42.76
N LEU A 58 26.77 -6.24 -42.23
CA LEU A 58 26.21 -6.84 -41.01
C LEU A 58 26.46 -5.98 -39.76
N GLN A 59 27.60 -5.30 -39.66
CA GLN A 59 27.84 -4.33 -38.60
C GLN A 59 26.83 -3.17 -38.63
N LYS A 60 26.48 -2.67 -39.82
CA LYS A 60 25.42 -1.65 -39.96
C LYS A 60 24.05 -2.20 -39.59
N LEU A 61 23.77 -3.46 -39.91
CA LEU A 61 22.52 -4.11 -39.48
C LEU A 61 22.41 -4.24 -37.97
N ILE A 62 23.50 -4.53 -37.24
CA ILE A 62 23.49 -4.55 -35.77
C ILE A 62 23.06 -3.18 -35.22
N VAL A 63 23.60 -2.09 -35.76
CA VAL A 63 23.23 -0.74 -35.31
C VAL A 63 21.73 -0.51 -35.54
N GLY A 64 21.21 -0.84 -36.72
CA GLY A 64 19.78 -0.73 -37.02
C GLY A 64 18.90 -1.63 -36.14
N ALA A 65 19.36 -2.86 -35.84
CA ALA A 65 18.69 -3.80 -34.96
C ALA A 65 18.61 -3.27 -33.52
N LYS A 66 19.68 -2.64 -33.02
CA LYS A 66 19.71 -2.00 -31.70
C LYS A 66 18.74 -0.82 -31.61
N THR A 67 18.73 0.07 -32.61
CA THR A 67 17.76 1.18 -32.67
C THR A 67 16.33 0.66 -32.68
N ARG A 68 16.02 -0.34 -33.52
CA ARG A 68 14.68 -0.94 -33.56
C ARG A 68 14.30 -1.59 -32.22
N ALA A 69 15.24 -2.25 -31.56
CA ALA A 69 15.00 -2.85 -30.25
C ALA A 69 14.73 -1.80 -29.17
N GLU A 70 15.38 -0.64 -29.22
CA GLU A 70 15.08 0.50 -28.34
C GLU A 70 13.67 1.05 -28.59
N ASP A 71 13.27 1.22 -29.85
CA ASP A 71 11.93 1.66 -30.21
C ASP A 71 10.85 0.72 -29.68
N LEU A 72 11.06 -0.60 -29.79
CA LEU A 72 10.12 -1.61 -29.28
C LEU A 72 10.01 -1.57 -27.75
N ARG A 73 11.12 -1.41 -27.04
CA ARG A 73 11.12 -1.27 -25.57
C ARG A 73 10.39 0.00 -25.14
N GLU A 74 10.57 1.10 -25.85
CA GLU A 74 9.88 2.35 -25.55
C GLU A 74 8.37 2.24 -25.79
N GLN A 75 7.96 1.60 -26.89
CA GLN A 75 6.55 1.30 -27.14
C GLN A 75 5.94 0.44 -26.04
N ASN A 76 6.66 -0.60 -25.59
CA ASN A 76 6.21 -1.44 -24.49
C ASN A 76 6.08 -0.67 -23.17
N ARG A 77 7.05 0.19 -22.88
CA ARG A 77 7.04 1.07 -21.70
C ARG A 77 5.83 1.99 -21.72
N LEU A 78 5.54 2.63 -22.85
CA LEU A 78 4.38 3.50 -23.01
C LEU A 78 3.05 2.75 -22.88
N ALA A 79 2.96 1.53 -23.42
CA ALA A 79 1.79 0.67 -23.25
C ALA A 79 1.56 0.29 -21.77
N LYS A 80 2.62 -0.13 -21.06
CA LYS A 80 2.58 -0.44 -19.63
C LYS A 80 2.18 0.77 -18.78
N LEU A 81 2.71 1.96 -19.08
CA LEU A 81 2.36 3.20 -18.38
C LEU A 81 0.91 3.63 -18.63
N THR A 82 0.41 3.47 -19.85
CA THR A 82 -1.00 3.74 -20.16
C THR A 82 -1.92 2.82 -19.36
N ASN A 83 -1.62 1.52 -19.30
CA ASN A 83 -2.39 0.58 -18.49
C ASN A 83 -2.36 0.95 -16.99
N LEU A 84 -1.19 1.29 -16.45
CA LEU A 84 -1.06 1.74 -15.06
C LEU A 84 -1.91 2.98 -14.79
N ARG A 85 -1.87 3.97 -15.69
CA ARG A 85 -2.69 5.18 -15.58
C ARG A 85 -4.17 4.84 -15.52
N ASP A 86 -4.65 3.98 -16.41
CA ASP A 86 -6.07 3.61 -16.47
C ASP A 86 -6.51 2.88 -15.19
N ARG A 87 -5.66 2.00 -14.64
CA ARG A 87 -5.88 1.35 -13.34
C ARG A 87 -5.93 2.34 -12.19
N VAL A 88 -4.97 3.27 -12.12
CA VAL A 88 -4.95 4.32 -11.08
C VAL A 88 -6.21 5.17 -11.16
N LEU A 89 -6.66 5.56 -12.36
CA LEU A 89 -7.89 6.34 -12.51
C LEU A 89 -9.15 5.55 -12.13
N ALA A 90 -9.18 4.25 -12.36
CA ALA A 90 -10.30 3.39 -11.98
C ALA A 90 -10.36 3.11 -10.47
N GLU A 91 -9.21 2.90 -9.83
CA GLU A 91 -9.11 2.45 -8.44
C GLU A 91 -8.99 3.61 -7.43
N ALA A 92 -8.23 4.68 -7.75
CA ALA A 92 -7.95 5.76 -6.82
C ALA A 92 -9.19 6.50 -6.26
N PRO A 93 -10.26 6.77 -7.03
CA PRO A 93 -11.47 7.40 -6.51
C PRO A 93 -12.22 6.50 -5.51
N ALA A 94 -12.16 5.18 -5.70
CA ALA A 94 -12.84 4.22 -4.82
C ALA A 94 -12.13 4.09 -3.46
N ASP A 95 -10.79 4.14 -3.45
CA ASP A 95 -10.02 3.94 -2.22
C ASP A 95 -10.09 5.17 -1.29
N GLY A 96 -9.95 6.38 -1.83
CA GLY A 96 -9.95 7.60 -1.00
C GLY A 96 -11.32 7.95 -0.42
N ALA A 97 -12.36 7.96 -1.26
CA ALA A 97 -13.72 8.30 -0.83
C ALA A 97 -14.34 7.21 0.05
N GLY A 98 -14.08 5.93 -0.27
CA GLY A 98 -14.50 4.79 0.53
C GLY A 98 -13.86 4.81 1.92
N LEU A 99 -12.56 5.05 2.00
CA LEU A 99 -11.85 5.17 3.27
C LEU A 99 -12.35 6.35 4.10
N LEU A 100 -12.56 7.53 3.47
CA LEU A 100 -13.09 8.70 4.16
C LEU A 100 -14.47 8.43 4.76
N ALA A 101 -15.36 7.77 4.02
CA ALA A 101 -16.69 7.40 4.52
C ALA A 101 -16.60 6.44 5.72
N GLN A 102 -15.68 5.47 5.69
CA GLN A 102 -15.45 4.56 6.81
C GLN A 102 -14.87 5.29 8.04
N LEU A 103 -13.93 6.22 7.85
CA LEU A 103 -13.38 7.04 8.94
C LEU A 103 -14.45 7.94 9.57
N GLN A 104 -15.35 8.51 8.75
CA GLN A 104 -16.48 9.29 9.25
C GLN A 104 -17.48 8.42 10.04
N ALA A 105 -17.76 7.21 9.56
CA ALA A 105 -18.61 6.25 10.27
C ALA A 105 -17.99 5.84 11.62
N LEU A 106 -16.69 5.56 11.65
CA LEU A 106 -15.95 5.27 12.88
C LEU A 106 -15.99 6.45 13.86
N ARG A 107 -15.80 7.67 13.38
CA ARG A 107 -15.92 8.89 14.21
C ARG A 107 -17.32 9.01 14.81
N ALA A 108 -18.37 8.82 14.01
CA ALA A 108 -19.76 8.89 14.48
C ALA A 108 -20.04 7.84 15.55
N ALA A 109 -19.65 6.58 15.32
CA ALA A 109 -19.80 5.50 16.29
C ALA A 109 -19.06 5.79 17.60
N SER A 110 -17.85 6.32 17.51
CA SER A 110 -17.04 6.67 18.69
C SER A 110 -17.69 7.77 19.54
N LEU A 111 -18.30 8.78 18.88
CA LEU A 111 -19.03 9.83 19.59
C LEU A 111 -20.28 9.29 20.30
N GLU A 112 -21.00 8.34 19.70
CA GLU A 112 -22.15 7.72 20.36
C GLU A 112 -21.75 6.91 21.60
N VAL A 113 -20.62 6.19 21.55
CA VAL A 113 -20.08 5.50 22.74
C VAL A 113 -19.76 6.49 23.86
N VAL A 114 -19.13 7.63 23.54
CA VAL A 114 -18.82 8.68 24.52
C VAL A 114 -20.11 9.23 25.15
N LYS A 115 -21.14 9.53 24.34
CA LYS A 115 -22.44 10.00 24.86
C LYS A 115 -23.09 8.99 25.80
N LEU A 116 -23.03 7.70 25.46
CA LEU A 116 -23.57 6.64 26.32
C LEU A 116 -22.80 6.54 27.64
N ALA A 117 -21.47 6.65 27.60
CA ALA A 117 -20.64 6.65 28.79
C ALA A 117 -20.90 7.87 29.70
N ASP A 118 -21.01 9.07 29.10
CA ASP A 118 -21.34 10.29 29.83
C ASP A 118 -22.72 10.20 30.50
N LYS A 119 -23.71 9.66 29.77
CA LYS A 119 -25.05 9.41 30.32
C LYS A 119 -25.00 8.42 31.49
N ALA A 120 -24.37 7.27 31.32
CA ALA A 120 -24.25 6.26 32.38
C ALA A 120 -23.53 6.83 33.63
N SER A 121 -22.51 7.66 33.42
CA SER A 121 -21.82 8.39 34.50
C SER A 121 -22.67 9.46 35.17
N ALA A 122 -23.52 10.16 34.42
CA ALA A 122 -24.47 11.11 34.99
C ALA A 122 -25.53 10.39 35.81
N ASP A 123 -26.11 9.31 35.29
CA ASP A 123 -27.12 8.49 35.95
C ASP A 123 -26.56 7.91 37.27
N THR A 124 -25.35 7.33 37.24
CA THR A 124 -24.69 6.78 38.43
C THR A 124 -24.46 7.85 39.51
N ARG A 125 -23.99 9.04 39.12
CA ARG A 125 -23.82 10.17 40.06
C ARG A 125 -25.17 10.66 40.62
N GLY A 126 -26.22 10.61 39.81
CA GLY A 126 -27.59 10.90 40.23
C GLY A 126 -28.05 9.93 41.32
N TRP A 127 -27.88 8.63 41.11
CA TRP A 127 -28.21 7.59 42.09
C TRP A 127 -27.40 7.70 43.38
N VAL A 128 -26.10 8.02 43.30
CA VAL A 128 -25.28 8.29 44.49
C VAL A 128 -25.86 9.47 45.27
N SER A 129 -26.19 10.57 44.59
CA SER A 129 -26.74 11.76 45.24
C SER A 129 -28.08 11.48 45.91
N GLU A 130 -28.95 10.69 45.25
CA GLU A 130 -30.24 10.26 45.78
C GLU A 130 -30.09 9.32 46.98
N ALA A 131 -29.20 8.33 46.91
CA ALA A 131 -28.91 7.42 48.01
C ALA A 131 -28.38 8.16 49.24
N LEU A 132 -27.46 9.11 49.06
CA LEU A 132 -26.95 9.95 50.14
C LEU A 132 -28.05 10.85 50.75
N ALA A 133 -28.96 11.37 49.94
CA ALA A 133 -30.11 12.16 50.41
C ALA A 133 -31.12 11.32 51.22
N LEU A 134 -31.10 10.00 51.06
CA LEU A 134 -31.89 9.02 51.81
C LEU A 134 -31.11 8.39 52.98
N ASP A 135 -30.04 9.04 53.44
CA ASP A 135 -29.19 8.64 54.57
C ASP A 135 -28.45 7.30 54.39
N VAL A 136 -28.26 6.83 53.14
CA VAL A 136 -27.39 5.67 52.87
C VAL A 136 -25.93 6.07 53.11
N PRO A 137 -25.19 5.39 54.00
CA PRO A 137 -23.83 5.78 54.34
C PRO A 137 -22.83 5.49 53.21
N ASP A 138 -21.89 6.40 53.01
CA ASP A 138 -20.79 6.36 52.02
C ASP A 138 -19.61 5.45 52.42
N LYS A 139 -19.90 4.35 53.13
CA LYS A 139 -18.88 3.48 53.73
C LYS A 139 -18.63 2.19 52.95
N GLY A 140 -19.27 2.03 51.79
CA GLY A 140 -19.20 0.82 50.98
C GLY A 140 -19.81 -0.41 51.65
N VAL A 141 -20.73 -0.21 52.61
CA VAL A 141 -21.40 -1.29 53.33
C VAL A 141 -22.83 -1.39 52.84
N ILE A 142 -23.18 -2.57 52.35
CA ILE A 142 -24.54 -2.91 51.92
C ILE A 142 -25.30 -3.40 53.16
N SER A 143 -26.47 -2.80 53.41
CA SER A 143 -27.26 -3.09 54.60
C SER A 143 -28.71 -3.38 54.24
N PRO A 144 -29.34 -4.41 54.83
CA PRO A 144 -30.78 -4.61 54.74
C PRO A 144 -31.58 -3.39 55.24
N ALA A 145 -31.01 -2.60 56.17
CA ALA A 145 -31.62 -1.37 56.66
C ALA A 145 -31.76 -0.27 55.58
N HIS A 146 -31.00 -0.38 54.50
CA HIS A 146 -31.06 0.52 53.33
C HIS A 146 -31.54 -0.23 52.09
N ALA A 147 -32.39 -1.25 52.26
CA ALA A 147 -32.96 -2.05 51.18
C ALA A 147 -31.92 -2.68 50.23
N GLY A 148 -30.74 -3.04 50.74
CA GLY A 148 -29.68 -3.64 49.91
C GLY A 148 -28.85 -2.62 49.11
N LEU A 149 -29.02 -1.32 49.38
CA LEU A 149 -28.20 -0.26 48.79
C LEU A 149 -26.97 0.05 49.66
N GLY A 150 -25.90 0.43 48.98
CA GLY A 150 -24.70 1.02 49.58
C GLY A 150 -24.08 2.04 48.62
N VAL A 151 -23.31 2.97 49.18
CA VAL A 151 -22.49 3.91 48.40
C VAL A 151 -21.04 3.73 48.82
N SER A 152 -20.14 3.61 47.86
CA SER A 152 -18.70 3.53 48.15
C SER A 152 -18.08 4.93 48.22
N ALA A 153 -16.94 5.04 48.91
CA ALA A 153 -16.15 6.28 48.94
C ALA A 153 -15.62 6.70 47.55
N ALA A 154 -15.61 5.79 46.57
CA ALA A 154 -15.24 6.08 45.19
C ALA A 154 -16.39 6.68 44.35
N GLY A 155 -17.60 6.78 44.92
CA GLY A 155 -18.79 7.22 44.19
C GLY A 155 -19.44 6.12 43.36
N ASP A 156 -19.23 4.85 43.72
CA ASP A 156 -19.96 3.72 43.15
C ASP A 156 -21.27 3.48 43.90
N VAL A 157 -22.30 3.03 43.19
CA VAL A 157 -23.53 2.50 43.79
C VAL A 157 -23.39 0.98 43.93
N LEU A 158 -23.70 0.48 45.12
CA LEU A 158 -23.71 -0.94 45.44
C LEU A 158 -25.16 -1.38 45.58
N VAL A 159 -25.56 -2.41 44.83
CA VAL A 159 -26.91 -2.99 44.88
C VAL A 159 -26.76 -4.49 45.01
N ASP A 160 -27.10 -5.04 46.18
CA ASP A 160 -26.89 -6.45 46.51
C ASP A 160 -25.43 -6.90 46.26
N ASP A 161 -25.16 -7.73 45.24
CA ASP A 161 -23.79 -8.16 44.88
C ASP A 161 -23.23 -7.41 43.66
N VAL A 162 -23.90 -6.36 43.20
CA VAL A 162 -23.55 -5.62 41.98
C VAL A 162 -22.93 -4.28 42.33
N VAL A 163 -21.78 -4.00 41.71
CA VAL A 163 -21.12 -2.68 41.77
C VAL A 163 -21.40 -1.94 40.48
N VAL A 164 -22.10 -0.81 40.59
CA VAL A 164 -22.41 0.10 39.49
C VAL A 164 -21.49 1.30 39.58
N ARG A 165 -20.60 1.42 38.61
CA ARG A 165 -19.55 2.45 38.58
C ARG A 165 -19.82 3.50 37.51
N PRO A 166 -19.47 4.77 37.77
CA PRO A 166 -19.38 5.74 36.70
C PRO A 166 -18.37 5.25 35.64
N VAL A 167 -18.76 5.40 34.39
CA VAL A 167 -17.98 4.95 33.25
C VAL A 167 -17.19 6.13 32.69
N ASP A 168 -15.87 6.09 32.84
CA ASP A 168 -15.00 7.09 32.21
C ASP A 168 -14.91 6.85 30.70
N ALA A 169 -15.54 7.74 29.93
CA ALA A 169 -15.52 7.72 28.47
C ALA A 169 -14.09 7.69 27.91
N LYS A 170 -13.12 8.35 28.58
CA LYS A 170 -11.71 8.36 28.16
C LYS A 170 -11.05 7.00 28.35
N SER A 171 -11.36 6.30 29.43
CA SER A 171 -10.88 4.94 29.69
C SER A 171 -11.51 3.92 28.75
N LEU A 172 -12.80 4.05 28.41
CA LEU A 172 -13.44 3.23 27.38
C LEU A 172 -12.84 3.45 26.00
N PHE A 173 -12.57 4.70 25.63
CA PHE A 173 -11.91 5.01 24.36
C PHE A 173 -10.51 4.41 24.31
N ARG A 174 -9.74 4.49 25.41
CA ARG A 174 -8.45 3.78 25.49
C ARG A 174 -8.61 2.27 25.30
N LEU A 175 -9.57 1.63 25.95
CA LEU A 175 -9.79 0.18 25.83
C LEU A 175 -10.13 -0.21 24.38
N LEU A 176 -11.06 0.51 23.74
CA LEU A 176 -11.50 0.23 22.36
C LEU A 176 -10.40 0.42 21.31
N PHE A 177 -9.47 1.36 21.52
CA PHE A 177 -8.45 1.71 20.52
C PHE A 177 -7.04 1.19 20.83
N PHE A 178 -6.72 0.82 22.08
CA PHE A 178 -5.41 0.27 22.46
C PHE A 178 -5.35 -1.26 22.46
N GLU A 179 -6.46 -1.97 22.67
CA GLU A 179 -6.43 -3.45 22.69
C GLU A 179 -6.21 -4.07 21.29
N VAL A 180 -6.26 -3.24 20.24
CA VAL A 180 -5.88 -3.59 18.86
C VAL A 180 -4.35 -3.52 18.64
N GLN A 181 -3.58 -2.90 19.55
CA GLN A 181 -2.14 -2.64 19.40
C GLN A 181 -1.24 -3.51 20.29
N ASN A 182 -1.34 -4.83 20.20
CA ASN A 182 -0.21 -5.72 20.59
C ASN A 182 0.88 -5.82 19.48
N GLY A 183 1.10 -4.71 18.76
CA GLY A 183 2.05 -4.61 17.66
C GLY A 183 2.50 -3.17 17.42
N PHE A 184 3.26 -2.63 18.38
CA PHE A 184 4.32 -1.63 18.18
C PHE A 184 4.01 -0.45 17.22
N LEU A 185 3.22 0.54 17.65
CA LEU A 185 3.35 1.92 17.17
C LEU A 185 3.10 2.91 18.32
N PRO A 186 3.79 4.06 18.35
CA PRO A 186 3.59 5.07 19.38
C PRO A 186 2.15 5.61 19.33
N THR A 187 1.63 5.92 20.52
CA THR A 187 0.31 6.52 20.71
C THR A 187 0.17 7.76 19.84
N PRO A 188 -0.78 7.81 18.88
CA PRO A 188 -1.06 9.05 18.19
C PRO A 188 -1.66 10.01 19.20
N ASP A 189 -1.03 11.16 19.39
CA ASP A 189 -1.65 12.25 20.12
C ASP A 189 -2.87 12.77 19.35
N GLU A 190 -3.72 13.57 20.01
CA GLU A 190 -4.94 14.11 19.41
C GLU A 190 -4.66 14.89 18.11
N SER A 191 -3.48 15.52 18.03
CA SER A 191 -2.97 16.14 16.82
C SER A 191 -2.66 15.15 15.69
N SER A 192 -2.18 13.95 15.98
CA SER A 192 -1.87 12.92 14.99
C SER A 192 -3.12 12.33 14.35
N VAL A 193 -4.20 12.16 15.13
CA VAL A 193 -5.50 11.72 14.61
C VAL A 193 -6.13 12.80 13.74
N LEU A 194 -6.09 14.06 14.18
CA LEU A 194 -6.58 15.20 13.39
C LEU A 194 -5.74 15.40 12.11
N ALA A 195 -4.42 15.20 12.17
CA ALA A 195 -3.55 15.25 11.01
C ALA A 195 -3.87 14.13 9.99
N ALA A 196 -4.19 12.92 10.44
CA ALA A 196 -4.66 11.85 9.55
C ALA A 196 -5.99 12.19 8.87
N PHE A 197 -6.91 12.85 9.58
CA PHE A 197 -8.16 13.37 8.99
C PHE A 197 -7.90 14.49 7.98
N ASP A 198 -6.95 15.39 8.25
CA ASP A 198 -6.59 16.46 7.31
C ASP A 198 -5.91 15.92 6.04
N ILE A 199 -5.01 14.93 6.18
CA ILE A 199 -4.39 14.22 5.04
C ILE A 199 -5.46 13.50 4.21
N ALA A 200 -6.37 12.76 4.83
CA ALA A 200 -7.46 12.08 4.13
C ALA A 200 -8.41 13.07 3.43
N ARG A 201 -8.70 14.22 4.07
CA ARG A 201 -9.49 15.31 3.49
C ARG A 201 -8.82 15.92 2.25
N ASP A 202 -7.51 16.14 2.30
CA ASP A 202 -6.78 16.75 1.19
C ASP A 202 -6.58 15.75 0.03
N MET A 203 -6.45 14.46 0.32
CA MET A 203 -6.54 13.40 -0.70
C MET A 203 -7.93 13.35 -1.38
N GLY A 204 -9.00 13.57 -0.62
CA GLY A 204 -10.37 13.67 -1.14
C GLY A 204 -10.66 14.93 -1.97
N LYS A 205 -9.85 15.99 -1.85
CA LYS A 205 -9.94 17.19 -2.71
C LYS A 205 -9.15 17.04 -4.00
N ALA A 206 -8.04 16.30 -3.99
CA ALA A 206 -7.21 16.05 -5.18
C ALA A 206 -7.88 15.11 -6.22
N THR A 207 -9.02 14.52 -5.87
CA THR A 207 -9.80 13.58 -6.68
C THR A 207 -11.06 14.19 -7.32
N LYS A 208 -11.26 15.51 -7.19
CA LYS A 208 -12.30 16.28 -7.91
C LYS A 208 -11.67 17.18 -8.97
#